data_AF-A0A3D5L7T9-F1
#
_entry.id   AF-A0A3D5L7T9-F1
#
_cell.length_a   1.000
_cell.length_b   1.000
_cell.length_c   1.000
_cell.angle_alpha   90.00
_cell.angle_beta   90.00
_cell.angle_gamma   90.00
#
_symmetry.space_group_name_H-M   'P 1'
#
loop_
_entity.id
_entity.type
_entity.pdbx_description
1 polymer ?
#
loop_
_entity_poly.entity_id
_entity_poly.type
_entity_poly.pdbx_seq_one_letter_code
_entity_poly.pdbx_strand_id
1 'polypeptide(L)'
;MFWLSFFLFVGTAAGTIFCNHMSMEMKNTLEQWFAGIFAPAELSSVDYYSLFAGILKKRFVWILVGILICQTSLSGIICYASAVCVSFQASVIVCALTMHSGFSGILLFFGLVFPQGIFYALAAYLLWIVVREPVRGNEQSRILSMILLTALGIAAETLINPEVSAGVFRFFS
;
A
#
# COMPACT_ATOMS: atom_id res chain seq x y z
N MET A 1 -13.20 -8.93 12.06
CA MET A 1 -11.90 -9.63 11.98
C MET A 1 -11.93 -10.71 10.91
N PHE A 2 -12.60 -11.85 11.13
CA PHE A 2 -12.61 -12.99 10.18
C PHE A 2 -12.83 -12.61 8.72
N TRP A 3 -13.88 -11.84 8.41
CA TRP A 3 -14.21 -11.46 7.04
C TRP A 3 -13.14 -10.61 6.36
N LEU A 4 -12.55 -9.63 7.05
CA LEU A 4 -11.48 -8.79 6.47
C LEU A 4 -10.26 -9.65 6.11
N SER A 5 -9.84 -10.52 7.03
CA SER A 5 -8.73 -11.46 6.78
C SER A 5 -9.03 -12.41 5.63
N PHE A 6 -10.28 -12.88 5.50
CA PHE A 6 -10.72 -13.71 4.39
C PHE A 6 -10.59 -12.98 3.06
N PHE A 7 -11.09 -11.75 2.94
CA PHE A 7 -10.99 -10.98 1.69
C PHE A 7 -9.55 -10.58 1.34
N LEU A 8 -8.71 -10.28 2.33
CA LEU A 8 -7.27 -10.08 2.13
C LEU A 8 -6.62 -11.37 1.59
N PHE A 9 -6.95 -12.52 2.15
CA PHE A 9 -6.44 -13.81 1.68
C PHE A 9 -6.89 -14.10 0.23
N VAL A 10 -8.16 -13.85 -0.09
CA VAL A 10 -8.70 -14.03 -1.45
C VAL A 10 -7.95 -13.18 -2.46
N GLY A 11 -7.69 -11.90 -2.17
CA GLY A 11 -6.94 -11.04 -3.08
C GLY A 11 -5.48 -11.48 -3.25
N THR A 12 -4.80 -11.88 -2.18
CA THR A 12 -3.44 -12.44 -2.26
C THR A 12 -3.41 -13.74 -3.09
N ALA A 13 -4.34 -14.67 -2.86
CA ALA A 13 -4.44 -15.90 -3.63
C ALA A 13 -4.70 -15.61 -5.12
N ALA A 14 -5.61 -14.69 -5.42
CA ALA A 14 -5.91 -14.27 -6.79
C ALA A 14 -4.69 -13.64 -7.47
N GLY A 15 -3.93 -12.78 -6.77
CA GLY A 15 -2.71 -12.16 -7.30
C GLY A 15 -1.62 -13.20 -7.60
N THR A 16 -1.44 -14.17 -6.71
CA THR A 16 -0.49 -15.27 -6.91
C THR A 16 -0.87 -16.14 -8.12
N ILE A 17 -2.16 -16.52 -8.22
CA ILE A 17 -2.67 -17.29 -9.37
C ILE A 17 -2.49 -16.51 -10.68
N PHE A 18 -2.82 -15.21 -10.66
CA PHE A 18 -2.65 -14.32 -11.80
C PHE A 18 -1.20 -14.28 -12.29
N CYS A 19 -0.23 -14.07 -11.40
CA CYS A 19 1.19 -14.09 -11.75
C CYS A 19 1.66 -15.46 -12.24
N ASN A 20 1.11 -16.56 -11.70
CA ASN A 20 1.47 -17.90 -12.16
C ASN A 20 0.95 -18.19 -13.57
N HIS A 21 -0.24 -17.69 -13.93
CA HIS A 21 -0.85 -17.85 -15.24
C HIS A 21 -0.33 -16.87 -16.31
N MET A 22 0.46 -15.85 -15.94
CA MET A 22 1.08 -14.95 -16.91
C MET A 22 2.05 -15.69 -17.84
N SER A 23 2.01 -15.33 -19.13
CA SER A 23 3.00 -15.78 -20.11
C SER A 23 4.40 -15.26 -19.75
N MET A 24 5.43 -15.90 -20.28
CA MET A 24 6.82 -15.50 -20.03
C MET A 24 7.11 -14.07 -20.54
N GLU A 25 6.48 -13.68 -21.64
CA GLU A 25 6.56 -12.31 -22.17
C GLU A 25 5.97 -11.28 -21.20
N MET A 26 4.78 -11.55 -20.64
CA MET A 26 4.14 -10.66 -19.66
C MET A 26 4.96 -10.54 -18.37
N LYS A 27 5.58 -11.64 -17.93
CA LYS A 27 6.48 -11.64 -16.76
C LYS A 27 7.70 -10.77 -17.01
N ASN A 28 8.32 -10.87 -18.19
CA ASN A 28 9.46 -10.04 -18.56
C ASN A 28 9.08 -8.56 -18.66
N THR A 29 7.91 -8.22 -19.21
CA THR A 29 7.42 -6.84 -19.22
C THR A 29 7.17 -6.30 -17.82
N LEU A 30 6.57 -7.12 -16.94
CA LEU A 30 6.33 -6.75 -15.54
C LEU A 30 7.66 -6.50 -14.81
N GLU A 31 8.63 -7.40 -14.98
CA GLU A 31 9.97 -7.28 -14.42
C GLU A 31 10.69 -6.02 -14.90
N GLN A 32 10.67 -5.76 -16.21
CA GLN A 32 11.26 -4.54 -16.79
C GLN A 32 10.60 -3.26 -16.29
N TRP A 33 9.27 -3.27 -16.14
CA TRP A 33 8.53 -2.12 -15.63
C TRP A 33 8.92 -1.82 -14.17
N PHE A 34 9.10 -2.86 -13.34
CA PHE A 34 9.57 -2.69 -11.97
C PHE A 34 11.06 -2.31 -11.90
N ALA A 35 11.92 -2.90 -12.71
CA ALA A 35 13.33 -2.53 -12.78
C ALA A 35 13.52 -1.05 -13.16
N GLY A 36 12.68 -0.53 -14.07
CA GLY A 36 12.67 0.89 -14.45
C GLY A 36 12.18 1.83 -13.35
N ILE A 37 11.22 1.41 -12.53
CA ILE A 37 10.72 2.21 -11.39
C ILE A 37 11.71 2.24 -10.23
N PHE A 38 12.57 1.23 -10.09
CA PHE A 38 13.49 1.07 -8.97
C PHE A 38 14.96 1.38 -9.31
N ALA A 39 15.24 1.98 -10.47
CA ALA A 39 16.59 2.35 -10.84
C ALA A 39 17.21 3.28 -9.76
N PRO A 40 18.29 2.87 -9.07
CA PRO A 40 18.83 3.57 -7.90
C PRO A 40 19.35 4.99 -8.18
N ALA A 41 19.46 5.37 -9.45
CA ALA A 41 19.86 6.71 -9.88
C ALA A 41 18.82 7.80 -9.55
N GLU A 42 17.53 7.49 -9.41
CA GLU A 42 16.50 8.50 -9.10
C GLU A 42 16.24 8.74 -7.61
N LEU A 43 16.58 7.78 -6.72
CA LEU A 43 16.39 7.96 -5.28
C LEU A 43 17.43 8.91 -4.63
N SER A 44 18.54 9.20 -5.31
CA SER A 44 19.64 10.00 -4.76
C SER A 44 19.44 11.52 -4.90
N SER A 45 18.52 11.98 -5.75
CA SER A 45 18.30 13.41 -6.05
C SER A 45 16.86 13.82 -5.81
N VAL A 46 16.21 13.23 -4.81
CA VAL A 46 14.81 13.47 -4.50
C VAL A 46 14.65 14.89 -3.95
N ASP A 47 13.97 15.74 -4.72
CA ASP A 47 13.44 16.99 -4.21
C ASP A 47 12.25 16.67 -3.28
N TYR A 48 12.51 16.74 -1.98
CA TYR A 48 11.53 16.43 -0.93
C TYR A 48 10.25 17.25 -1.05
N TYR A 49 10.31 18.46 -1.61
CA TYR A 49 9.13 19.31 -1.76
C TYR A 49 8.20 18.78 -2.87
N SER A 50 8.74 18.45 -4.04
CA SER A 50 7.96 17.85 -5.12
C SER A 50 7.50 16.43 -4.77
N LEU A 51 8.31 15.65 -4.05
CA LEU A 51 7.92 14.33 -3.54
C LEU A 51 6.74 14.44 -2.55
N PHE A 52 6.83 15.35 -1.58
CA PHE A 52 5.75 15.61 -0.61
C PHE A 52 4.46 16.07 -1.31
N ALA A 53 4.55 17.05 -2.20
CA ALA A 53 3.39 17.55 -2.94
C ALA A 53 2.75 16.45 -3.82
N GLY A 54 3.58 15.61 -4.44
CA GLY A 54 3.15 14.47 -5.23
C GLY A 54 2.44 13.40 -4.40
N ILE A 55 3.01 13.02 -3.26
CA ILE A 55 2.41 12.06 -2.32
C ILE A 55 1.11 12.63 -1.76
N LEU A 56 1.12 13.88 -1.29
CA LEU A 56 -0.06 14.54 -0.74
C LEU A 56 -1.19 14.59 -1.75
N LYS A 57 -0.92 14.95 -3.01
CA LYS A 57 -1.94 14.98 -4.07
C LYS A 57 -2.52 13.59 -4.35
N LYS A 58 -1.66 12.56 -4.45
CA LYS A 58 -2.11 11.17 -4.65
C LYS A 58 -2.97 10.71 -3.48
N ARG A 59 -2.48 10.87 -2.24
CA ARG A 59 -3.16 10.40 -1.02
C ARG A 59 -4.45 11.18 -0.74
N PHE A 60 -4.49 12.49 -0.99
CA PHE A 60 -5.67 13.33 -0.79
C PHE A 60 -6.87 12.90 -1.64
N VAL A 61 -6.64 12.58 -2.92
CA VAL A 61 -7.69 12.08 -3.81
C VAL A 61 -8.24 10.74 -3.29
N TRP A 62 -7.35 9.83 -2.87
CA TRP A 62 -7.76 8.54 -2.29
C TRP A 62 -8.54 8.69 -0.97
N ILE A 63 -8.13 9.62 -0.11
CA ILE A 63 -8.81 9.92 1.16
C ILE A 63 -10.21 10.50 0.89
N LEU A 64 -10.34 11.45 -0.05
CA LEU A 64 -11.64 12.01 -0.44
C LEU A 64 -12.59 10.95 -0.99
N VAL A 65 -12.11 10.12 -1.91
CA VAL A 65 -12.89 8.99 -2.46
C VAL A 65 -13.28 8.03 -1.35
N GLY A 66 -12.37 7.71 -0.43
CA GLY A 66 -12.65 6.88 0.75
C GLY A 66 -13.74 7.46 1.65
N ILE A 67 -13.70 8.76 1.94
CA ILE A 67 -14.71 9.45 2.76
C ILE A 67 -16.08 9.43 2.07
N LEU A 68 -16.14 9.74 0.78
CA LEU A 68 -17.39 9.70 -0.01
C LEU A 68 -18.00 8.29 -0.01
N ILE A 69 -17.17 7.27 -0.19
CA ILE A 69 -17.57 5.86 -0.12
C ILE A 69 -18.12 5.50 1.27
N CYS A 70 -17.48 5.98 2.34
CA CYS A 70 -17.91 5.70 3.72
C CYS A 70 -19.28 6.31 4.06
N GLN A 71 -19.69 7.37 3.36
CA GLN A 71 -21.02 7.98 3.52
C GLN A 71 -22.13 7.22 2.79
N THR A 72 -21.79 6.26 1.92
CA THR A 72 -22.79 5.44 1.22
C THR A 72 -23.20 4.21 2.03
N SER A 73 -24.42 3.72 1.80
CA SER A 73 -24.92 2.45 2.37
C SER A 73 -24.12 1.21 1.94
N LEU A 74 -23.23 1.36 0.95
CA LEU A 74 -22.38 0.31 0.40
C LEU A 74 -20.96 0.30 0.99
N SER A 75 -20.66 1.16 1.96
CA SER A 75 -19.33 1.32 2.56
C SER A 75 -18.70 0.00 3.01
N GLY A 76 -19.47 -0.91 3.60
CA GLY A 76 -19.00 -2.25 3.99
C GLY A 76 -18.55 -3.12 2.82
N ILE A 77 -19.33 -3.19 1.74
CA ILE A 77 -19.00 -3.95 0.53
C ILE A 77 -17.76 -3.37 -0.13
N ILE A 78 -17.68 -2.05 -0.23
CA ILE A 78 -16.55 -1.38 -0.87
C ILE A 78 -15.28 -1.55 -0.04
N CYS A 79 -15.37 -1.60 1.28
CA CYS A 79 -14.24 -1.88 2.16
C CYS A 79 -13.71 -3.32 2.00
N TYR A 80 -14.59 -4.30 1.78
CA TYR A 80 -14.14 -5.65 1.43
C TYR A 80 -13.53 -5.73 0.03
N ALA A 81 -14.14 -5.06 -0.96
CA ALA A 81 -13.60 -5.00 -2.31
C ALA A 81 -12.21 -4.33 -2.35
N SER A 82 -12.02 -3.24 -1.59
CA SER A 82 -10.71 -2.58 -1.48
C SER A 82 -9.68 -3.46 -0.79
N ALA A 83 -10.05 -4.26 0.21
CA ALA A 83 -9.17 -5.25 0.82
C ALA A 83 -8.70 -6.30 -0.20
N VAL A 84 -9.59 -6.81 -1.07
CA VAL A 84 -9.21 -7.72 -2.17
C VAL A 84 -8.26 -7.03 -3.15
N CYS A 85 -8.58 -5.80 -3.58
CA CYS A 85 -7.75 -5.07 -4.54
C CYS A 85 -6.34 -4.78 -4.01
N VAL A 86 -6.22 -4.33 -2.76
CA VAL A 86 -4.91 -3.99 -2.16
C VAL A 86 -4.06 -5.24 -1.95
N SER A 87 -4.65 -6.33 -1.46
CA SER A 87 -3.94 -7.60 -1.27
C SER A 87 -3.55 -8.27 -2.59
N PHE A 88 -4.36 -8.12 -3.64
CA PHE A 88 -4.01 -8.52 -5.01
C PHE A 88 -2.79 -7.74 -5.52
N GLN A 89 -2.82 -6.41 -5.44
CA GLN A 89 -1.70 -5.56 -5.88
C GLN A 89 -0.42 -5.88 -5.09
N ALA A 90 -0.51 -6.02 -3.77
CA ALA A 90 0.62 -6.39 -2.93
C ALA A 90 1.22 -7.74 -3.35
N SER A 91 0.38 -8.75 -3.63
CA SER A 91 0.84 -10.04 -4.13
C SER A 91 1.54 -9.93 -5.48
N VAL A 92 1.03 -9.14 -6.42
CA VAL A 92 1.65 -8.95 -7.74
C VAL A 92 3.02 -8.26 -7.61
N ILE A 93 3.14 -7.25 -6.74
CA ILE A 93 4.41 -6.57 -6.47
C ILE A 93 5.42 -7.55 -5.85
N VAL A 94 5.02 -8.33 -4.85
CA VAL A 94 5.89 -9.35 -4.25
C VAL A 94 6.33 -10.35 -5.31
N CYS A 95 5.42 -10.86 -6.15
CA CYS A 95 5.75 -11.78 -7.23
C CYS A 95 6.77 -11.17 -8.19
N ALA A 96 6.58 -9.92 -8.62
CA ALA A 96 7.50 -9.25 -9.52
C ALA A 96 8.89 -9.05 -8.90
N LEU A 97 8.95 -8.61 -7.64
CA LEU A 97 10.23 -8.47 -6.91
C LEU A 97 10.93 -9.81 -6.72
N THR A 98 10.16 -10.89 -6.49
CA THR A 98 10.74 -12.23 -6.39
C THR A 98 11.21 -12.80 -7.72
N MET A 99 10.61 -12.39 -8.85
CA MET A 99 11.10 -12.75 -10.19
C MET A 99 12.44 -12.06 -10.47
N HIS A 100 12.57 -10.79 -10.09
CA HIS A 100 13.78 -9.98 -10.32
C HIS A 100 14.96 -10.37 -9.40
N SER A 101 14.71 -10.50 -8.09
CA SER A 101 15.77 -10.66 -7.08
C SER A 101 15.71 -11.98 -6.32
N GLY A 102 14.84 -12.92 -6.72
CA GLY A 102 14.66 -14.18 -6.00
C GLY A 102 14.07 -13.96 -4.60
N PHE A 103 14.53 -14.72 -3.61
CA PHE A 103 13.97 -14.66 -2.25
C PHE A 103 14.18 -13.29 -1.58
N SER A 104 15.22 -12.53 -1.93
CA SER A 104 15.44 -11.17 -1.41
C SER A 104 14.36 -10.18 -1.87
N GLY A 105 13.59 -10.50 -2.92
CA GLY A 105 12.44 -9.71 -3.37
C GLY A 105 11.38 -9.49 -2.29
N ILE A 106 11.23 -10.44 -1.36
CA ILE A 106 10.33 -10.30 -0.20
C ILE A 106 10.87 -9.22 0.76
N LEU A 107 12.19 -9.17 0.97
CA LEU A 107 12.82 -8.15 1.82
C LEU A 107 12.76 -6.76 1.16
N LEU A 108 12.93 -6.69 -0.16
CA LEU A 108 12.72 -5.47 -0.95
C LEU A 108 11.29 -4.95 -0.82
N PHE A 109 10.30 -5.84 -0.87
CA PHE A 109 8.90 -5.47 -0.61
C PHE A 109 8.71 -4.86 0.78
N PHE A 110 9.31 -5.48 1.80
CA PHE A 110 9.25 -4.92 3.16
C PHE A 110 9.95 -3.56 3.26
N GLY A 111 11.11 -3.38 2.62
CA GLY A 111 11.80 -2.08 2.56
C GLY A 111 11.02 -0.99 1.84
N LEU A 112 10.18 -1.36 0.87
CA LEU A 112 9.29 -0.44 0.15
C LEU A 112 8.02 -0.09 0.92
N VAL A 113 7.53 -1.00 1.77
CA VAL A 113 6.28 -0.83 2.51
C VAL A 113 6.54 -0.22 3.88
N PHE A 114 7.67 -0.51 4.50
CA PHE A 114 8.04 0.03 5.81
C PHE A 114 8.93 1.26 5.66
N PRO A 115 8.70 2.32 6.46
CA PRO A 115 7.88 2.33 7.68
C PRO A 115 6.42 2.81 7.53
N GLN A 116 6.07 3.49 6.43
CA GLN A 116 4.75 4.11 6.22
C GLN A 116 3.58 3.12 6.27
N GLY A 117 3.82 1.86 5.88
CA GLY A 117 2.83 0.79 5.86
C GLY A 117 2.20 0.54 7.22
N ILE A 118 2.93 0.73 8.33
CA ILE A 118 2.40 0.60 9.69
C ILE A 118 1.29 1.61 9.92
N PHE A 119 1.55 2.88 9.64
CA PHE A 119 0.60 3.96 9.87
C PHE A 119 -0.63 3.85 8.99
N TYR A 120 -0.45 3.53 7.70
CA TYR A 120 -1.56 3.34 6.79
C TYR A 120 -2.39 2.09 7.11
N ALA A 121 -1.77 0.98 7.52
CA ALA A 121 -2.50 -0.22 7.95
C ALA A 121 -3.33 0.06 9.20
N LEU A 122 -2.78 0.78 10.19
CA LEU A 122 -3.51 1.20 11.38
C LEU A 122 -4.68 2.14 11.04
N ALA A 123 -4.48 3.11 10.13
CA ALA A 123 -5.55 3.99 9.67
C ALA A 123 -6.67 3.23 8.96
N ALA A 124 -6.32 2.28 8.07
CA ALA A 124 -7.29 1.43 7.38
C ALA A 124 -8.04 0.51 8.36
N TYR A 125 -7.36 0.03 9.40
CA TYR A 125 -7.96 -0.79 10.44
C TYR A 125 -8.95 0.01 11.31
N LEU A 126 -8.63 1.26 11.67
CA LEU A 126 -9.59 2.14 12.36
C LEU A 126 -10.80 2.44 11.48
N LEU A 127 -10.58 2.67 10.17
CA LEU A 127 -11.67 2.86 9.22
C LEU A 127 -12.60 1.64 9.19
N TRP A 128 -12.03 0.43 9.16
CA TRP A 128 -12.78 -0.82 9.21
C TRP A 128 -13.72 -0.90 10.44
N ILE A 129 -13.21 -0.53 11.62
CA ILE A 129 -13.99 -0.51 12.86
C ILE A 129 -15.13 0.50 12.76
N VAL A 130 -14.84 1.71 12.28
CA VAL A 130 -15.85 2.79 12.15
C VAL A 130 -16.97 2.39 11.19
N VAL A 131 -16.65 1.76 10.06
CA VAL A 131 -17.64 1.32 9.05
C VAL A 131 -18.54 0.20 9.59
N ARG A 132 -18.02 -0.71 10.42
CA ARG A 132 -18.78 -1.88 10.89
C ARG A 132 -19.56 -1.62 12.18
N GLU A 133 -19.00 -0.83 13.09
CA GLU A 133 -19.55 -0.55 14.41
C GLU A 133 -19.56 0.97 14.64
N PRO A 134 -20.62 1.68 14.19
CA PRO A 134 -20.80 3.09 14.50
C PRO A 134 -21.12 3.23 16.00
N VAL A 135 -20.06 3.32 16.81
CA VAL A 135 -20.18 3.54 18.25
C VAL A 135 -20.51 5.01 18.47
N ARG A 136 -21.80 5.28 18.71
CA ARG A 136 -22.30 6.60 19.10
C ARG A 136 -21.52 7.11 20.32
N GLY A 137 -20.82 8.22 20.17
CA GLY A 137 -20.13 8.94 21.26
C GLY A 137 -18.63 9.17 21.08
N ASN A 138 -17.92 8.37 20.26
CA ASN A 138 -16.45 8.49 20.07
C ASN A 138 -16.00 8.70 18.61
N GLU A 139 -16.91 9.05 17.71
CA GLU A 139 -16.64 9.20 16.28
C GLU A 139 -15.57 10.27 15.99
N GLN A 140 -15.62 11.41 16.69
CA GLN A 140 -14.68 12.51 16.51
C GLN A 140 -13.24 12.13 16.90
N SER A 141 -13.06 11.38 17.99
CA SER A 141 -11.75 10.87 18.42
C SER A 141 -11.17 9.89 17.41
N ARG A 142 -12.01 8.98 16.87
CA ARG A 142 -11.58 7.99 15.86
C ARG A 142 -11.18 8.64 14.53
N ILE A 143 -11.96 9.62 14.06
CA ILE A 143 -11.63 10.40 12.86
C ILE A 143 -10.34 11.18 13.06
N LEU A 144 -10.15 11.81 14.22
CA LEU A 144 -8.90 12.51 14.55
C LEU A 144 -7.70 11.55 14.53
N SER A 145 -7.82 10.37 15.14
CA SER A 145 -6.78 9.33 15.11
C SER A 145 -6.47 8.86 13.69
N MET A 146 -7.48 8.69 12.82
CA MET A 146 -7.25 8.35 11.41
C MET A 146 -6.50 9.44 10.66
N ILE A 147 -6.86 10.72 10.86
CA ILE A 147 -6.16 11.85 10.23
C ILE A 147 -4.70 11.90 10.72
N LEU A 148 -4.47 11.75 12.02
CA LEU A 148 -3.13 11.71 12.63
C LEU A 148 -2.28 10.57 12.07
N LEU A 149 -2.81 9.35 12.02
CA LEU A 149 -2.11 8.20 11.46
C LEU A 149 -1.82 8.38 9.98
N THR A 150 -2.75 8.95 9.23
CA THR A 150 -2.53 9.23 7.80
C THR A 150 -1.45 10.28 7.59
N ALA A 151 -1.45 11.35 8.40
CA ALA A 151 -0.40 12.37 8.37
C ALA A 151 0.97 11.80 8.74
N LEU A 152 1.05 10.95 9.77
CA LEU A 152 2.27 10.22 10.14
C LEU A 152 2.73 9.28 9.02
N GLY A 153 1.79 8.60 8.35
CA GLY A 153 2.08 7.78 7.18
C GLY A 153 2.68 8.59 6.02
N ILE A 154 2.12 9.77 5.72
CA ILE A 154 2.65 10.67 4.69
C ILE A 154 4.04 11.18 5.06
N ALA A 155 4.24 11.57 6.32
CA ALA A 155 5.55 12.00 6.82
C ALA A 155 6.59 10.87 6.72
N ALA A 156 6.22 9.65 7.11
CA ALA A 156 7.07 8.46 7.00
C ALA A 156 7.40 8.14 5.53
N GLU A 157 6.41 8.25 4.63
CA GLU A 157 6.57 8.01 3.19
C GLU A 157 7.46 9.06 2.50
N THR A 158 7.45 10.29 3.01
CA THR A 158 8.22 11.40 2.43
C THR A 158 9.65 11.47 2.98
N LEU A 159 9.81 11.27 4.28
CA LEU A 159 11.08 11.52 4.98
C LEU A 159 11.91 10.26 5.18
N ILE A 160 11.28 9.13 5.51
CA ILE A 160 12.00 7.94 5.96
C ILE A 160 12.06 6.88 4.85
N ASN A 161 10.97 6.72 4.09
CA ASN A 161 10.87 5.71 3.05
C ASN A 161 11.93 5.84 1.95
N PRO A 162 12.30 7.04 1.45
CA PRO A 162 13.35 7.15 0.44
C PRO A 162 14.70 6.64 0.95
N GLU A 163 15.07 6.96 2.18
CA GLU A 163 16.34 6.51 2.78
C GLU A 163 16.34 5.01 3.08
N VAL A 164 15.26 4.49 3.66
CA VAL A 164 15.11 3.06 3.97
C VAL A 164 15.07 2.24 2.69
N SER A 165 14.25 2.64 1.72
CA SER A 165 14.19 1.96 0.41
C SER A 165 15.55 2.00 -0.27
N ALA A 166 16.21 3.15 -0.37
CA ALA A 166 17.54 3.25 -0.97
C ALA A 166 18.57 2.34 -0.27
N GLY A 167 18.53 2.27 1.06
CA GLY A 167 19.36 1.36 1.84
C GLY A 167 19.11 -0.10 1.48
N VAL A 168 17.86 -0.55 1.56
CA VAL A 168 17.49 -1.96 1.29
C VAL A 168 17.81 -2.33 -0.16
N PHE A 169 17.53 -1.45 -1.14
CA PHE A 169 17.89 -1.70 -2.54
C PHE A 169 19.40 -1.79 -2.74
N ARG A 170 20.21 -0.93 -2.12
CA ARG A 170 21.68 -1.02 -2.21
C ARG A 170 22.25 -2.33 -1.64
N PHE A 171 21.60 -2.92 -0.65
CA PHE A 171 22.04 -4.16 -0.02
C PHE A 171 21.59 -5.43 -0.74
N PHE A 172 20.47 -5.39 -1.46
CA PHE A 172 19.82 -6.57 -2.06
C PHE A 172 19.66 -6.52 -3.59
N SER A 173 20.05 -5.43 -4.27
CA SER A 173 20.20 -5.38 -5.73
C SER A 173 21.55 -5.92 -6.18
#